data_AF-A0A9Q8H520-F1
#
_entry.id   AF-A0A9Q8H520-F1
#
_cell.length_a   1.000
_cell.length_b   1.000
_cell.length_c   1.000
_cell.angle_alpha   90.00
_cell.angle_beta   90.00
_cell.angle_gamma   90.00
#
_symmetry.space_group_name_H-M   'P 1'
#
loop_
_entity.id
_entity.type
_entity.pdbx_description
1 polymer ?
#
loop_
_entity_poly.entity_id
_entity_poly.type
_entity_poly.pdbx_seq_one_letter_code
_entity_poly.pdbx_strand_id
1 'polypeptide(L)'
;MNIDDIRNISLVDFLNHLGYQPTGRDSKGLWFYSPLRSERKPSFHVNPKKNLWYDFGSGNGGDIFSLAGEIAGTTDFIRQAEFIAEKMQMPVEKPYKPMPFKEEPTFSNVEISKLEHLALLKYLADRGIPKEIAQRYCVQVDYELHGKQYYAIGFENMAHGFEL
;
A
#
# COMPACT_ATOMS: atom_id res chain seq x y z
N MET A 1 28.72 -4.83 -11.19
CA MET A 1 27.51 -5.12 -10.40
C MET A 1 27.03 -6.50 -10.82
N ASN A 2 26.84 -7.42 -9.87
CA ASN A 2 26.34 -8.76 -10.19
C ASN A 2 24.78 -8.79 -10.15
N ILE A 3 24.17 -9.91 -10.54
CA ILE A 3 22.70 -10.02 -10.59
C ILE A 3 22.05 -9.92 -9.21
N ASP A 4 22.68 -10.48 -8.17
CA ASP A 4 22.16 -10.46 -6.81
C ASP A 4 22.21 -9.05 -6.22
N ASP A 5 23.24 -8.27 -6.54
CA ASP A 5 23.35 -6.85 -6.20
C ASP A 5 22.16 -6.08 -6.80
N ILE A 6 21.85 -6.33 -8.09
CA ILE A 6 20.75 -5.67 -8.80
C ILE A 6 19.40 -5.98 -8.15
N ARG A 7 19.15 -7.24 -7.79
CA ARG A 7 17.90 -7.64 -7.11
C ARG A 7 17.67 -6.91 -5.79
N ASN A 8 18.76 -6.54 -5.11
CA ASN A 8 18.72 -5.86 -3.82
C ASN A 8 18.67 -4.33 -3.95
N ILE A 9 18.74 -3.77 -5.17
CA ILE A 9 18.54 -2.34 -5.38
C ILE A 9 17.10 -1.99 -5.00
N SER A 10 16.96 -1.01 -4.12
CA SER A 10 15.67 -0.44 -3.76
C SER A 10 14.98 0.14 -4.99
N LEU A 11 13.76 -0.31 -5.28
CA LEU A 11 12.92 0.27 -6.33
C LEU A 11 12.69 1.77 -6.12
N VAL A 12 12.65 2.22 -4.86
CA VAL A 12 12.54 3.65 -4.54
C VAL A 12 13.79 4.38 -5.00
N ASP A 13 14.98 3.84 -4.74
CA ASP A 13 16.23 4.46 -5.17
C ASP A 13 16.38 4.43 -6.69
N PHE A 14 16.01 3.32 -7.32
CA PHE A 14 16.01 3.19 -8.78
C PHE A 14 15.10 4.24 -9.45
N LEU A 15 13.88 4.40 -8.96
CA LEU A 15 12.96 5.44 -9.45
C LEU A 15 13.50 6.86 -9.23
N ASN A 16 14.17 7.11 -8.10
CA ASN A 16 14.82 8.40 -7.86
C ASN A 16 15.94 8.69 -8.87
N HIS A 17 16.74 7.68 -9.26
CA HIS A 17 17.75 7.83 -10.33
C HIS A 17 17.11 8.12 -11.69
N LEU A 18 15.90 7.62 -11.92
CA LEU A 18 15.09 7.94 -13.09
C LEU A 18 14.39 9.32 -13.01
N GLY A 19 14.52 10.04 -11.88
CA GLY A 19 13.93 11.36 -11.67
C GLY A 19 12.51 11.34 -11.10
N TYR A 20 12.01 10.18 -10.65
CA TYR A 20 10.69 10.05 -10.05
C TYR A 20 10.77 10.13 -8.53
N GLN A 21 10.00 11.05 -7.94
CA GLN A 21 9.89 11.20 -6.49
C GLN A 21 8.51 10.74 -5.99
N PRO A 22 8.42 10.26 -4.73
CA PRO A 22 7.14 9.89 -4.15
C PRO A 22 6.19 11.09 -4.09
N THR A 23 4.96 10.90 -4.57
CA THR A 23 3.87 11.89 -4.52
C THR A 23 2.95 11.67 -3.32
N GLY A 24 3.03 10.50 -2.67
CA GLY A 24 2.22 10.14 -1.52
C GLY A 24 2.70 8.86 -0.87
N ARG A 25 2.05 8.45 0.22
CA ARG A 25 2.34 7.21 0.94
C ARG A 25 1.08 6.67 1.61
N ASP A 26 1.06 5.37 1.82
CA ASP A 26 0.06 4.67 2.64
C ASP A 26 0.74 3.68 3.60
N SER A 27 -0.05 2.84 4.28
CA SER A 27 0.46 1.86 5.24
C SER A 27 1.33 0.77 4.59
N LYS A 28 1.27 0.59 3.26
CA LYS A 28 1.95 -0.51 2.55
C LYS A 28 3.09 -0.03 1.66
N GLY A 29 3.16 1.26 1.34
CA GLY A 29 4.22 1.77 0.48
C GLY A 29 4.09 3.24 0.05
N LEU A 30 4.71 3.53 -1.08
CA LEU A 30 4.86 4.88 -1.65
C LEU A 30 4.17 4.96 -3.00
N TRP A 31 3.52 6.10 -3.25
CA TRP A 31 2.84 6.41 -4.51
C TRP A 31 3.70 7.29 -5.39
N PHE A 32 3.69 7.03 -6.70
CA PHE A 32 4.39 7.77 -7.75
C PHE A 32 3.47 7.98 -8.95
N TYR A 33 3.80 8.96 -9.78
CA TYR A 33 3.34 8.95 -11.17
C TYR A 33 4.00 7.79 -11.92
N SER A 34 3.24 7.10 -12.75
CA SER A 34 3.74 5.96 -13.53
C SER A 34 4.93 6.36 -14.40
N PRO A 35 6.07 5.62 -14.34
CA PRO A 35 7.18 5.82 -15.26
C PRO A 35 6.87 5.27 -16.67
N LEU A 36 5.77 4.52 -16.82
CA LEU A 36 5.42 3.82 -18.06
C LEU A 36 4.55 4.67 -19.00
N ARG A 37 3.91 5.73 -18.47
CA ARG A 37 3.00 6.60 -19.23
C ARG A 37 2.83 7.96 -18.58
N SER A 38 2.36 8.93 -19.34
CA SER A 38 1.92 10.22 -18.79
C SER A 38 0.53 10.09 -18.16
N GLU A 39 0.38 10.55 -16.92
CA GLU A 39 -0.91 10.52 -16.22
C GLU A 39 -1.10 11.77 -15.33
N ARG A 40 -2.36 12.06 -14.96
CA ARG A 40 -2.72 13.21 -14.12
C ARG A 40 -2.86 12.88 -12.63
N LYS A 41 -3.10 11.62 -12.30
CA LYS A 41 -3.23 11.13 -10.92
C LYS A 41 -2.24 9.98 -10.72
N PRO A 42 -1.45 9.98 -9.63
CA PRO A 42 -0.53 8.89 -9.32
C PRO A 42 -1.27 7.55 -9.25
N SER A 43 -0.72 6.54 -9.91
CA SER A 43 -1.26 5.17 -9.88
C SER A 43 -0.19 4.09 -9.71
N PHE A 44 1.08 4.48 -9.61
CA PHE A 44 2.19 3.56 -9.44
C PHE A 44 2.53 3.44 -7.95
N HIS A 45 2.48 2.23 -7.42
CA HIS A 45 2.76 1.94 -6.01
C HIS A 45 4.02 1.09 -5.88
N VAL A 46 4.88 1.47 -4.93
CA VAL A 46 6.08 0.70 -4.57
C VAL A 46 5.97 0.28 -3.11
N ASN A 47 6.12 -1.01 -2.85
CA ASN A 47 6.27 -1.55 -1.51
C ASN A 47 7.78 -1.67 -1.17
N PRO A 48 8.35 -0.80 -0.32
CA PRO A 48 9.78 -0.81 -0.04
C PRO A 48 10.24 -2.07 0.72
N LYS A 49 9.36 -2.66 1.52
CA LYS A 49 9.66 -3.85 2.35
C LYS A 49 9.75 -5.13 1.49
N LYS A 50 8.88 -5.25 0.49
CA LYS A 50 8.87 -6.38 -0.45
C LYS A 50 9.75 -6.16 -1.67
N ASN A 51 10.19 -4.92 -1.90
CA ASN A 51 10.85 -4.46 -3.11
C ASN A 51 10.09 -4.83 -4.39
N LEU A 52 8.78 -4.59 -4.38
CA LEU A 52 7.88 -4.84 -5.50
C LEU A 52 7.15 -3.55 -5.90
N TRP A 53 6.82 -3.44 -7.18
CA TRP A 53 5.97 -2.38 -7.72
C TRP A 53 4.67 -2.94 -8.30
N TYR A 54 3.65 -2.08 -8.36
CA TYR A 54 2.41 -2.34 -9.06
C TYR A 54 1.86 -1.03 -9.64
N ASP A 55 1.47 -1.05 -10.91
CA ASP A 55 0.82 0.07 -11.58
C ASP A 55 -0.67 -0.21 -11.74
N PHE A 56 -1.50 0.51 -10.99
CA PHE A 56 -2.95 0.33 -11.00
C PHE A 56 -3.61 0.79 -12.30
N GLY A 57 -2.96 1.62 -13.12
CA GLY A 57 -3.53 2.05 -14.40
C GLY A 57 -3.24 1.10 -15.56
N SER A 58 -2.19 0.27 -15.50
CA SER A 58 -1.93 -0.78 -16.51
C SER A 58 -2.24 -2.20 -16.01
N GLY A 59 -2.27 -2.41 -14.70
CA GLY A 59 -2.44 -3.73 -14.07
C GLY A 59 -1.14 -4.55 -13.98
N ASN A 60 0.00 -3.97 -14.37
CA ASN A 60 1.31 -4.62 -14.36
C ASN A 60 2.02 -4.45 -13.01
N GLY A 61 2.93 -5.35 -12.68
CA GLY A 61 3.75 -5.26 -11.49
C GLY A 61 4.83 -6.33 -11.44
N GLY A 62 5.74 -6.19 -10.48
CA GLY A 62 6.82 -7.16 -10.28
C GLY A 62 8.02 -6.56 -9.54
N ASP A 63 9.20 -7.08 -9.84
CA ASP A 63 10.48 -6.65 -9.28
C ASP A 63 11.19 -5.60 -10.17
N ILE A 64 12.42 -5.24 -9.82
CA ILE A 64 13.24 -4.27 -10.58
C ILE A 64 13.51 -4.69 -12.03
N PHE A 65 13.63 -5.98 -12.34
CA PHE A 65 13.86 -6.46 -13.70
C PHE A 65 12.61 -6.31 -14.55
N SER A 66 11.45 -6.67 -14.00
CA SER A 66 10.17 -6.45 -14.67
C SER A 66 9.94 -4.96 -14.95
N LEU A 67 10.26 -4.08 -13.99
CA LEU A 67 10.14 -2.63 -14.20
C LEU A 67 11.09 -2.14 -15.29
N ALA A 68 12.36 -2.56 -15.25
CA ALA A 68 13.33 -2.21 -16.27
C ALA A 68 12.90 -2.69 -17.66
N GLY A 69 12.31 -3.89 -17.74
CA GLY A 69 11.77 -4.44 -18.98
C GLY A 69 10.62 -3.62 -19.54
N GLU A 70 9.69 -3.19 -18.69
CA GLU A 70 8.56 -2.34 -19.08
C GLU A 70 9.04 -0.96 -19.57
N ILE A 71 10.00 -0.35 -18.88
CA ILE A 71 10.53 0.97 -19.25
C ILE A 71 11.36 0.90 -20.54
N ALA A 72 12.23 -0.10 -20.67
CA ALA A 72 13.10 -0.26 -21.82
C ALA A 72 12.43 -0.97 -23.01
N GLY A 73 11.20 -1.48 -22.84
CA GLY A 73 10.45 -2.20 -23.86
C GLY A 73 11.11 -3.53 -24.27
N THR A 74 11.72 -4.24 -23.33
CA THR A 74 12.48 -5.47 -23.60
C THR A 74 12.20 -6.57 -22.59
N THR A 75 12.09 -7.80 -23.08
CA THR A 75 11.99 -9.01 -22.26
C THR A 75 13.34 -9.70 -22.07
N ASP A 76 14.41 -9.20 -22.70
CA ASP A 76 15.76 -9.73 -22.56
C ASP A 76 16.35 -9.35 -21.20
N PHE A 77 16.62 -10.37 -20.39
CA PHE A 77 17.12 -10.21 -19.03
C PHE A 77 18.48 -9.51 -18.94
N ILE A 78 19.38 -9.74 -19.90
CA ILE A 78 20.70 -9.10 -19.91
C ILE A 78 20.54 -7.61 -20.20
N ARG A 79 19.70 -7.26 -21.18
CA ARG A 79 19.40 -5.85 -21.49
C ARG A 79 18.72 -5.13 -20.32
N GLN A 80 17.87 -5.81 -19.58
CA GLN A 80 17.28 -5.28 -18.34
C GLN A 80 18.36 -4.99 -17.29
N ALA A 81 19.28 -5.92 -17.08
CA ALA A 81 20.39 -5.74 -16.14
C ALA A 81 21.30 -4.57 -16.54
N GLU A 82 21.65 -4.46 -17.82
CA GLU A 82 22.45 -3.37 -18.38
C GLU A 82 21.76 -2.02 -18.18
N PHE A 83 20.46 -1.94 -18.49
CA PHE A 83 19.66 -0.74 -18.28
C PHE A 83 19.67 -0.29 -16.82
N ILE A 84 19.46 -1.23 -15.88
CA ILE A 84 19.48 -0.91 -14.45
C ILE A 84 20.86 -0.39 -14.03
N ALA A 85 21.93 -1.08 -14.44
CA ALA A 85 23.29 -0.70 -14.11
C ALA A 85 23.67 0.67 -14.67
N GLU A 86 23.23 1.00 -15.89
CA GLU A 86 23.44 2.31 -16.51
C GLU A 86 22.75 3.42 -15.71
N LYS A 87 21.47 3.26 -15.39
CA LYS A 87 20.69 4.29 -14.67
C LYS A 87 21.18 4.51 -13.25
N MET A 88 21.64 3.46 -12.59
CA MET A 88 22.21 3.56 -11.24
C MET A 88 23.61 4.19 -11.20
N GLN A 89 24.27 4.37 -12.34
CA GLN A 89 25.54 5.12 -12.44
C GLN A 89 25.33 6.61 -12.72
N MET A 90 24.09 7.04 -13.02
CA MET A 90 23.80 8.44 -13.30
C MET A 90 23.84 9.28 -12.01
N PRO A 91 24.39 10.50 -12.05
CA PRO A 91 24.37 11.39 -10.90
C PRO A 91 22.94 11.83 -10.58
N VAL A 92 22.54 11.69 -9.33
CA VAL A 92 21.23 12.15 -8.85
C VAL A 92 21.32 13.64 -8.49
N GLU A 93 20.59 14.51 -9.20
CA GLU A 93 20.60 15.97 -8.95
C GLU A 93 20.22 16.35 -7.52
N LYS A 94 19.32 15.57 -6.89
CA LYS A 94 18.92 15.73 -5.49
C LYS A 94 18.84 14.36 -4.84
N PRO A 95 19.77 13.99 -3.94
CA PRO A 95 19.70 12.73 -3.24
C PRO A 95 18.38 12.72 -2.45
N TYR A 96 17.46 11.83 -2.85
CA TYR A 96 16.29 11.53 -2.06
C TYR A 96 16.81 11.04 -0.71
N LYS A 97 16.40 11.71 0.38
CA LYS A 97 16.60 11.18 1.72
C LYS A 97 15.41 10.27 1.98
N PRO A 98 15.54 8.94 1.85
CA PRO A 98 14.47 8.04 2.23
C PRO A 98 14.15 8.30 3.69
N MET A 99 12.96 8.86 3.94
CA MET A 99 12.39 8.73 5.27
C MET A 99 12.19 7.23 5.46
N PRO A 100 12.73 6.63 6.54
CA PRO A 100 12.57 5.20 6.76
C PRO A 100 11.07 4.88 6.72
N PHE A 101 10.69 4.02 5.78
CA PHE A 101 9.31 3.59 5.66
C PHE A 101 8.96 2.80 6.92
N LYS A 102 8.11 3.39 7.76
CA LYS A 102 7.51 2.72 8.91
C LYS A 102 6.07 2.39 8.53
N GLU A 103 5.77 1.10 8.46
CA GLU A 103 4.40 0.60 8.29
C GLU A 103 3.58 1.13 9.47
N GLU A 104 2.70 2.10 9.20
CA GLU A 104 1.81 2.68 10.20
C GLU A 104 0.54 1.82 10.28
N PRO A 105 0.11 1.43 11.49
CA PRO A 105 -1.14 0.71 11.64
C PRO A 105 -2.28 1.62 11.14
N THR A 106 -3.10 1.07 10.23
CA THR A 106 -4.23 1.83 9.65
C THR A 106 -5.27 2.14 10.73
N PHE A 107 -5.53 1.16 11.61
CA PHE A 107 -6.39 1.30 12.77
C PHE A 107 -5.53 1.48 14.03
N SER A 108 -5.85 2.47 14.85
CA SER A 108 -5.30 2.66 16.20
C SER A 108 -6.43 2.71 17.23
N ASN A 109 -6.08 2.55 18.51
CA ASN A 109 -7.02 2.71 19.63
C ASN A 109 -8.32 1.88 19.48
N VAL A 110 -8.17 0.60 19.09
CA VAL A 110 -9.31 -0.30 18.88
C VAL A 110 -9.86 -0.74 20.23
N GLU A 111 -11.10 -0.38 20.51
CA GLU A 111 -11.84 -0.78 21.70
C GLU A 111 -13.08 -1.59 21.28
N ILE A 112 -13.28 -2.72 21.96
CA ILE A 112 -14.41 -3.61 21.71
C ILE A 112 -15.34 -3.51 22.91
N SER A 113 -16.58 -3.16 22.64
CA SER A 113 -17.60 -2.99 23.65
C SER A 113 -18.90 -3.68 23.24
N LYS A 114 -19.83 -3.80 24.19
CA LYS A 114 -21.15 -4.34 23.90
C LYS A 114 -21.89 -3.39 22.95
N LEU A 115 -22.62 -3.94 21.99
CA LEU A 115 -23.39 -3.16 21.03
C LEU A 115 -24.53 -2.39 21.71
N GLU A 116 -24.29 -1.12 22.04
CA GLU A 116 -25.26 -0.25 22.72
C GLU A 116 -25.51 1.07 21.98
N HIS A 117 -24.65 1.45 21.03
CA HIS A 117 -24.83 2.68 20.27
C HIS A 117 -26.16 2.72 19.50
N LEU A 118 -26.99 3.73 19.79
CA LEU A 118 -28.35 3.84 19.27
C LEU A 118 -28.40 3.89 17.74
N ALA A 119 -27.42 4.53 17.09
CA ALA A 119 -27.39 4.60 15.63
C ALA A 119 -27.10 3.23 14.98
N LEU A 120 -26.26 2.41 15.62
CA LEU A 120 -25.94 1.07 15.11
C LEU A 120 -27.13 0.11 15.33
N LEU A 121 -27.76 0.19 16.50
CA LEU A 121 -28.97 -0.57 16.81
C LEU A 121 -30.12 -0.20 15.87
N LYS A 122 -30.30 1.10 15.59
CA LYS A 122 -31.29 1.57 14.62
C LYS A 122 -30.98 1.05 13.21
N TYR A 123 -29.73 1.16 12.77
CA TYR A 123 -29.31 0.63 11.47
C TYR A 123 -29.62 -0.86 11.30
N LEU A 124 -29.35 -1.67 12.33
CA LEU A 124 -29.67 -3.10 12.33
C LEU A 124 -31.17 -3.38 12.36
N ALA A 125 -31.92 -2.60 13.16
CA ALA A 125 -33.37 -2.70 13.20
C ALA A 125 -34.02 -2.36 11.84
N ASP A 126 -33.53 -1.33 11.15
CA ASP A 126 -33.95 -0.97 9.79
C ASP A 126 -33.64 -2.07 8.77
N ARG A 127 -32.67 -2.96 9.07
CA ARG A 127 -32.35 -4.17 8.30
C ARG A 127 -33.10 -5.42 8.76
N GLY A 128 -34.07 -5.26 9.67
CA GLY A 128 -34.89 -6.36 10.19
C GLY A 128 -34.18 -7.25 11.21
N ILE A 129 -33.07 -6.80 11.79
CA ILE A 129 -32.31 -7.55 12.79
C ILE A 129 -32.76 -7.10 14.20
N PRO A 130 -33.39 -7.97 15.00
CA PRO A 130 -33.82 -7.61 16.36
C PRO A 130 -32.63 -7.30 17.26
N LYS A 131 -32.85 -6.40 18.22
CA LYS A 131 -31.82 -5.99 19.19
C LYS A 131 -31.21 -7.17 19.93
N GLU A 132 -32.00 -8.15 20.38
CA GLU A 132 -31.44 -9.28 21.12
C GLU A 132 -30.50 -10.14 20.26
N ILE A 133 -30.81 -10.28 18.96
CA ILE A 133 -29.97 -11.01 18.01
C ILE A 133 -28.70 -10.21 17.73
N ALA A 134 -28.84 -8.91 17.45
CA ALA A 134 -27.71 -8.01 17.22
C ALA A 134 -26.72 -8.04 18.40
N GLN A 135 -27.21 -7.86 19.63
CA GLN A 135 -26.36 -7.84 20.82
C GLN A 135 -25.76 -9.20 21.20
N ARG A 136 -26.32 -10.30 20.69
CA ARG A 136 -25.79 -11.65 20.93
C ARG A 136 -24.62 -11.99 20.01
N TYR A 137 -24.67 -11.54 18.76
CA TYR A 137 -23.71 -11.95 17.72
C TYR A 137 -22.79 -10.83 17.23
N CYS A 138 -23.08 -9.58 17.57
CA CYS A 138 -22.30 -8.44 17.17
C CYS A 138 -21.77 -7.68 18.38
N VAL A 139 -20.62 -7.04 18.20
CA VAL A 139 -20.03 -6.09 19.14
C VAL A 139 -20.02 -4.70 18.53
N GLN A 140 -19.81 -3.69 19.36
CA GLN A 140 -19.42 -2.38 18.89
C GLN A 140 -17.90 -2.31 18.89
N VAL A 141 -17.34 -1.80 17.80
CA VAL A 141 -15.90 -1.57 17.68
C VAL A 141 -15.66 -0.10 17.43
N ASP A 142 -15.04 0.54 18.41
CA ASP A 142 -14.61 1.93 18.35
C ASP A 142 -13.12 1.94 17.96
N TYR A 143 -12.74 2.75 16.98
CA TYR A 143 -11.38 2.78 16.47
C TYR A 143 -11.01 4.16 15.93
N GLU A 144 -9.71 4.40 15.81
CA GLU A 144 -9.18 5.59 15.19
C GLU A 144 -8.56 5.24 13.82
N LEU A 145 -8.89 6.03 12.81
CA LEU A 145 -8.37 5.93 11.46
C LEU A 145 -7.89 7.32 11.04
N HIS A 146 -6.58 7.46 10.81
CA HIS A 146 -5.95 8.73 10.42
C HIS A 146 -6.28 9.91 11.36
N GLY A 147 -6.27 9.68 12.68
CA GLY A 147 -6.53 10.73 13.69
C GLY A 147 -8.01 11.08 13.88
N LYS A 148 -8.93 10.35 13.23
CA LYS A 148 -10.38 10.51 13.40
C LYS A 148 -10.95 9.26 14.06
N GLN A 149 -11.87 9.48 15.01
CA GLN A 149 -12.59 8.41 15.68
C GLN A 149 -13.78 7.95 14.83
N TYR A 150 -13.95 6.64 14.77
CA TYR A 150 -15.02 5.94 14.08
C TYR A 150 -15.57 4.84 14.97
N TYR A 151 -16.78 4.39 14.67
CA TYR A 151 -17.42 3.26 15.32
C TYR A 151 -18.12 2.39 14.27
N ALA A 152 -18.09 1.08 14.47
CA ALA A 152 -18.67 0.09 13.57
C ALA A 152 -19.31 -1.09 14.31
N ILE A 153 -20.05 -1.90 13.57
CA ILE A 153 -20.59 -3.18 14.04
C ILE A 153 -19.54 -4.24 13.73
N GLY A 154 -19.01 -4.89 14.77
CA GLY A 154 -18.01 -5.93 14.61
C GLY A 154 -18.60 -7.34 14.70
N PHE A 155 -18.12 -8.23 13.83
CA PHE A 155 -18.38 -9.67 13.88
C PHE A 155 -17.10 -10.41 14.23
N GLU A 156 -17.12 -11.16 15.33
CA GLU A 156 -15.96 -11.96 15.73
C GLU A 156 -15.80 -13.17 14.78
N ASN A 157 -14.58 -13.35 14.25
CA ASN A 157 -14.23 -14.50 13.42
C ASN A 157 -13.59 -15.63 14.24
N MET A 158 -13.36 -16.78 13.63
CA MET A 158 -12.77 -17.95 14.31
C MET A 158 -11.32 -17.74 14.79
N ALA A 159 -10.65 -16.70 14.32
CA ALA A 159 -9.30 -16.31 14.75
C ALA A 159 -9.33 -15.21 15.83
N HIS A 160 -10.50 -14.91 16.41
CA HIS A 160 -10.72 -13.83 17.39
C HIS A 160 -10.41 -12.42 16.86
N GLY A 161 -10.38 -12.25 15.53
CA GLY A 161 -10.39 -10.95 14.87
C GLY A 161 -11.82 -10.46 14.63
N PHE A 162 -11.98 -9.20 14.28
CA PHE A 162 -13.29 -8.59 14.01
C PHE A 162 -13.40 -8.12 12.57
N GLU A 163 -14.48 -8.50 11.91
CA GLU A 163 -14.90 -7.94 10.62
C GLU A 163 -15.82 -6.75 10.89
N LEU A 164 -15.54 -5.60 10.26
CA LEU A 164 -16.22 -4.32 10.45
C LEU A 164 -16.98 -3.89 9.19
#